data_AF-A0A0M6YAU2-F1
#
_entry.id   AF-A0A0M6YAU2-F1
#
_cell.length_a   1.000
_cell.length_b   1.000
_cell.length_c   1.000
_cell.angle_alpha   90.00
_cell.angle_beta   90.00
_cell.angle_gamma   90.00
#
_symmetry.space_group_name_H-M   'P 1'
#
loop_
_entity.id
_entity.type
_entity.pdbx_description
1 polymer ?
#
loop_
_entity_poly.entity_id
_entity_poly.type
_entity_poly.pdbx_seq_one_letter_code
_entity_poly.pdbx_strand_id
1 'polypeptide(L)'
;MAKTDFDELMSIGIDIGKDTFHVVGFDTDGQLVLRRQIKRLALIAVFEKLPRCIVGMEACLSAHFVSRSLRKIGFEPRIIPAIYVKPFIKGQKNDYNDAEAIAEAALRPNLTVVPEKSQEQLDLQALHRVRSRLVSRRTATIN
;
A
#
# COMPACT_ATOMS: atom_id res chain seq x y z
N MET A 1 -2.38 2.23 -25.80
CA MET A 1 -2.60 0.78 -25.63
C MET A 1 -1.82 0.35 -24.40
N ALA A 2 -2.49 -0.09 -23.34
CA ALA A 2 -1.78 -0.62 -22.17
C ALA A 2 -1.09 -1.92 -22.60
N LYS A 3 0.23 -2.03 -22.41
CA LYS A 3 0.95 -3.30 -22.59
C LYS A 3 0.24 -4.37 -21.75
N THR A 4 -0.18 -5.45 -22.39
CA THR A 4 -0.90 -6.55 -21.72
C THR A 4 0.06 -7.64 -21.23
N ASP A 5 1.27 -7.70 -21.81
CA ASP A 5 2.38 -8.50 -21.32
C ASP A 5 3.44 -7.59 -20.69
N PHE A 6 3.75 -7.89 -19.43
CA PHE A 6 4.89 -7.34 -18.71
C PHE A 6 5.83 -8.50 -18.47
N ASP A 7 6.91 -8.60 -19.24
CA ASP A 7 7.91 -9.66 -19.05
C ASP A 7 8.54 -9.55 -17.66
N GLU A 8 8.84 -8.31 -17.22
CA GLU A 8 9.37 -8.01 -15.90
C GLU A 8 8.80 -6.69 -15.36
N LEU A 9 8.63 -6.61 -14.03
CA LEU A 9 8.33 -5.38 -13.31
C LEU A 9 9.30 -5.25 -12.14
N MET A 10 9.87 -4.06 -11.96
CA MET A 10 10.75 -3.78 -10.84
C MET A 10 9.94 -3.44 -9.58
N SER A 11 8.91 -2.61 -9.73
CA SER A 11 8.03 -2.24 -8.62
C SER A 11 6.64 -1.87 -9.07
N ILE A 12 5.68 -2.05 -8.16
CA ILE A 12 4.32 -1.55 -8.27
C ILE A 12 4.01 -0.72 -7.03
N GLY A 13 3.40 0.44 -7.20
CA GLY A 13 2.81 1.23 -6.13
C GLY A 13 1.29 1.14 -6.17
N ILE A 14 0.69 0.99 -4.98
CA ILE A 14 -0.75 0.95 -4.81
C ILE A 14 -1.16 2.09 -3.89
N ASP A 15 -1.95 3.02 -4.42
CA ASP A 15 -2.78 3.89 -3.59
C ASP A 15 -4.11 3.20 -3.27
N ILE A 16 -4.41 3.09 -1.97
CA ILE A 16 -5.50 2.26 -1.43
C ILE A 16 -6.67 3.16 -1.04
N GLY A 17 -7.62 3.30 -1.97
CA GLY A 17 -8.92 3.91 -1.70
C GLY A 17 -9.91 2.96 -1.01
N LYS A 18 -11.13 3.45 -0.76
CA LYS A 18 -12.20 2.68 -0.14
C LYS A 18 -12.67 1.52 -1.03
N ASP A 19 -13.05 1.84 -2.26
CA ASP A 19 -13.69 0.92 -3.21
C ASP A 19 -12.79 0.59 -4.42
N THR A 20 -11.88 1.50 -4.76
CA THR A 20 -10.96 1.39 -5.89
C THR A 20 -9.53 1.67 -5.47
N PHE A 21 -8.58 1.01 -6.12
CA PHE A 21 -7.15 1.22 -5.94
C PHE A 21 -6.53 1.76 -7.22
N HIS A 22 -5.54 2.62 -7.09
CA HIS A 22 -4.73 3.09 -8.21
C HIS A 22 -3.40 2.36 -8.19
N VAL A 23 -3.06 1.73 -9.30
CA VAL A 23 -1.88 0.90 -9.48
C VAL A 23 -0.98 1.54 -10.52
N VAL A 24 0.25 1.83 -10.14
CA VAL A 24 1.31 2.31 -11.02
C VAL A 24 2.49 1.36 -10.93
N GLY A 25 3.15 1.05 -12.05
CA GLY A 25 4.29 0.13 -12.05
C GLY A 25 5.40 0.57 -12.99
N PHE A 26 6.62 0.29 -12.54
CA PHE A 26 7.86 0.56 -13.25
C PHE A 26 8.49 -0.77 -13.72
N ASP A 27 9.03 -0.75 -14.94
CA ASP A 27 9.90 -1.83 -15.42
C ASP A 27 11.30 -1.73 -14.80
N THR A 28 12.19 -2.63 -15.21
CA THR A 28 13.59 -2.71 -14.73
C THR A 28 14.45 -1.54 -15.17
N ASP A 29 14.06 -0.82 -16.22
CA ASP A 29 14.70 0.42 -16.68
C ASP A 29 14.17 1.67 -15.95
N GLY A 30 13.20 1.49 -15.03
CA GLY A 30 12.58 2.57 -14.28
C GLY A 30 11.55 3.36 -15.08
N GLN A 31 11.09 2.85 -16.22
CA GLN A 31 10.05 3.47 -17.04
C GLN A 31 8.67 3.09 -16.54
N LEU A 32 7.76 4.06 -16.55
CA LEU A 32 6.36 3.84 -16.17
C LEU A 32 5.68 3.01 -17.27
N VAL A 33 5.35 1.76 -16.95
CA VAL A 33 4.75 0.81 -17.91
C VAL A 33 3.33 0.40 -17.54
N LEU A 34 2.97 0.50 -16.25
CA LEU A 34 1.65 0.16 -15.75
C LEU A 34 1.01 1.39 -15.12
N ARG A 35 -0.23 1.70 -15.52
CA ARG A 35 -1.08 2.70 -14.89
C ARG A 35 -2.53 2.28 -15.02
N ARG A 36 -3.16 1.89 -13.91
CA ARG A 36 -4.51 1.33 -13.93
C ARG A 36 -5.25 1.56 -12.63
N GLN A 37 -6.54 1.91 -12.73
CA GLN A 37 -7.48 1.84 -11.62
C GLN A 37 -8.12 0.44 -11.58
N ILE A 38 -8.20 -0.17 -10.40
CA ILE A 38 -8.85 -1.46 -10.19
C ILE A 38 -9.87 -1.38 -9.06
N LYS A 39 -10.90 -2.22 -9.11
CA LYS A 39 -11.79 -2.42 -7.95
C LYS A 39 -11.04 -3.17 -6.86
N ARG A 40 -11.32 -2.88 -5.59
CA ARG A 40 -10.74 -3.58 -4.44
C ARG A 40 -10.87 -5.11 -4.53
N LEU A 41 -12.03 -5.60 -4.95
CA LEU A 41 -12.29 -7.05 -5.11
C LEU A 41 -11.49 -7.69 -6.24
N ALA A 42 -10.99 -6.90 -7.20
CA ALA A 42 -10.20 -7.39 -8.32
C ALA A 42 -8.70 -7.48 -7.99
N LEU A 43 -8.25 -7.12 -6.78
CA LEU A 43 -6.83 -7.10 -6.40
C LEU A 43 -6.12 -8.41 -6.75
N ILE A 44 -6.59 -9.55 -6.25
CA ILE A 44 -5.94 -10.85 -6.46
C ILE A 44 -5.93 -11.21 -7.95
N ALA A 45 -7.10 -11.17 -8.61
CA ALA A 45 -7.24 -11.54 -10.01
C ALA A 45 -6.40 -10.67 -10.97
N VAL A 46 -6.11 -9.42 -10.61
CA VAL A 46 -5.21 -8.54 -11.36
C VAL A 46 -3.76 -8.91 -11.10
N PHE A 47 -3.35 -9.03 -9.84
CA PHE A 47 -1.96 -9.28 -9.47
C PHE A 47 -1.49 -10.69 -9.83
N GLU A 48 -2.37 -11.69 -9.88
CA GLU A 48 -2.01 -13.04 -10.35
C GLU A 48 -1.42 -13.04 -11.76
N LYS A 49 -1.86 -12.10 -12.62
CA LYS A 49 -1.43 -11.95 -14.01
C LYS A 49 -0.19 -11.08 -14.19
N LEU A 50 0.31 -10.45 -13.12
CA LEU A 50 1.49 -9.60 -13.16
C LEU A 50 2.73 -10.39 -12.70
N PRO A 51 3.92 -10.08 -13.24
CA PRO A 51 5.17 -10.65 -12.74
C PRO A 51 5.38 -10.28 -11.27
N ARG A 52 5.99 -11.21 -10.51
CA ARG A 52 6.24 -11.03 -9.08
C ARG A 52 7.33 -9.98 -8.87
N CYS A 53 7.07 -9.01 -8.02
CA CYS A 53 7.94 -7.86 -7.80
C CYS A 53 7.68 -7.23 -6.42
N ILE A 54 8.40 -6.15 -6.13
CA ILE A 54 8.17 -5.31 -4.95
C ILE A 54 6.86 -4.55 -5.12
N VAL A 55 6.02 -4.54 -4.08
CA VAL A 55 4.76 -3.77 -4.09
C VAL A 55 4.71 -2.78 -2.95
N GLY A 56 4.85 -1.50 -3.25
CA GLY A 56 4.67 -0.41 -2.29
C GLY A 56 3.19 -0.12 -2.01
N MET A 57 2.89 0.19 -0.76
CA MET A 57 1.62 0.81 -0.34
C MET A 57 1.86 1.76 0.83
N GLU A 58 1.15 2.88 0.89
CA GLU A 58 1.21 3.76 2.06
C GLU A 58 0.55 3.10 3.28
N ALA A 59 1.11 3.35 4.47
CA ALA A 59 0.56 2.93 5.74
C ALA A 59 -0.85 3.48 5.98
N CYS A 60 -1.86 2.66 5.70
CA CYS A 60 -3.27 2.93 5.95
C CYS A 60 -3.95 1.74 6.67
N LEU A 61 -5.21 1.92 7.05
CA LEU A 61 -5.98 0.88 7.77
C LEU A 61 -6.05 -0.44 7.00
N SER A 62 -6.17 -0.37 5.67
CA SER A 62 -6.28 -1.51 4.76
C SER A 62 -4.94 -2.07 4.27
N ALA A 63 -3.83 -1.36 4.49
CA ALA A 63 -2.52 -1.78 3.98
C ALA A 63 -2.12 -3.16 4.49
N HIS A 64 -2.37 -3.48 5.76
CA HIS A 64 -2.03 -4.79 6.31
C HIS A 64 -2.79 -5.94 5.64
N PHE A 65 -4.06 -5.73 5.27
CA PHE A 65 -4.83 -6.73 4.52
C PHE A 65 -4.27 -6.91 3.11
N VAL A 66 -4.05 -5.80 2.39
CA VAL A 66 -3.52 -5.82 1.02
C VAL A 66 -2.14 -6.46 0.99
N SER A 67 -1.26 -6.10 1.91
CA SER A 67 0.06 -6.69 2.08
C SER A 67 -0.03 -8.22 2.27
N ARG A 68 -0.85 -8.71 3.21
CA ARG A 68 -1.01 -10.16 3.43
C ARG A 68 -1.53 -10.88 2.20
N SER A 69 -2.52 -10.28 1.53
CA SER A 69 -3.13 -10.81 0.31
C SER A 69 -2.11 -10.96 -0.83
N LEU A 70 -1.26 -9.95 -1.04
CA LEU A 70 -0.25 -9.97 -2.08
C LEU A 70 0.93 -10.89 -1.75
N ARG A 71 1.35 -10.93 -0.48
CA ARG A 71 2.39 -11.84 -0.01
C ARG A 71 2.02 -13.30 -0.25
N LYS A 72 0.75 -13.67 -0.02
CA LYS A 72 0.25 -15.05 -0.24
C LYS A 72 0.37 -15.53 -1.68
N ILE A 73 0.33 -14.62 -2.66
CA ILE A 73 0.46 -14.94 -4.09
C ILE A 73 1.87 -14.67 -4.63
N GLY A 74 2.86 -14.43 -3.74
CA GLY A 74 4.28 -14.41 -4.08
C GLY A 74 4.89 -13.02 -4.36
N PHE A 75 4.21 -11.92 -4.03
CA PHE A 75 4.81 -10.58 -4.11
C PHE A 75 5.60 -10.22 -2.84
N GLU A 76 6.40 -9.17 -2.94
CA GLU A 76 7.14 -8.57 -1.83
C GLU A 76 6.52 -7.23 -1.42
N PRO A 77 5.43 -7.23 -0.63
CA PRO A 77 4.78 -6.00 -0.22
C PRO A 77 5.61 -5.23 0.82
N ARG A 78 5.64 -3.90 0.66
CA ARG A 78 6.28 -2.94 1.55
C ARG A 78 5.26 -1.89 1.97
N ILE A 79 4.93 -1.83 3.27
CA ILE A 79 4.07 -0.80 3.84
C ILE A 79 4.95 0.39 4.22
N ILE A 80 4.76 1.53 3.57
CA ILE A 80 5.64 2.69 3.66
C ILE A 80 4.96 3.79 4.49
N PRO A 81 5.62 4.32 5.54
CA PRO A 81 5.16 5.51 6.23
C PRO A 81 4.94 6.70 5.28
N ALA A 82 3.85 7.45 5.45
CA ALA A 82 3.52 8.63 4.65
C ALA A 82 4.67 9.65 4.53
N ILE A 83 5.46 9.80 5.62
CA ILE A 83 6.61 10.71 5.67
C ILE A 83 7.68 10.39 4.63
N TYR A 84 7.82 9.10 4.26
CA TYR A 84 8.80 8.64 3.29
C TYR A 84 8.26 8.61 1.87
N VAL A 85 6.93 8.62 1.69
CA VAL A 85 6.28 8.75 0.37
C VAL A 85 6.29 10.21 -0.09
N LYS A 86 6.05 11.15 0.84
CA LYS A 86 5.90 12.59 0.55
C LYS A 86 7.00 13.20 -0.35
N PRO A 87 8.30 12.88 -0.20
CA PRO A 87 9.35 13.45 -1.07
C PRO A 87 9.26 13.03 -2.54
N PHE A 88 8.55 11.94 -2.85
CA PHE A 88 8.41 11.41 -4.21
C PHE A 88 7.15 11.89 -4.93
N ILE A 89 6.26 12.64 -4.24
CA ILE A 89 5.03 13.14 -4.83
C ILE A 89 5.35 14.24 -5.84
N LYS A 90 4.86 14.06 -7.07
CA LYS A 90 5.03 15.00 -8.18
C LYS A 90 3.73 15.75 -8.45
N GLY A 91 3.78 17.08 -8.47
CA GLY A 91 2.66 17.93 -8.86
C GLY A 91 1.53 18.00 -7.84
N GLN A 92 0.30 18.20 -8.31
CA GLN A 92 -0.89 18.34 -7.49
C GLN A 92 -1.42 16.98 -7.01
N LYS A 93 -2.29 17.01 -6.00
CA LYS A 93 -2.94 15.82 -5.45
C LYS A 93 -3.69 15.04 -6.53
N ASN A 94 -3.30 13.79 -6.73
CA ASN A 94 -3.92 12.84 -7.63
C ASN A 94 -3.53 11.43 -7.18
N ASP A 95 -4.51 10.54 -7.06
CA ASP A 95 -4.29 9.17 -6.60
C ASP A 95 -3.26 8.39 -7.47
N TYR A 96 -3.13 8.72 -8.76
CA TYR A 96 -2.07 8.16 -9.60
C TYR A 96 -0.68 8.71 -9.25
N ASN A 97 -0.57 10.00 -8.90
CA ASN A 97 0.70 10.59 -8.48
C ASN A 97 1.13 10.02 -7.13
N ASP A 98 0.17 9.75 -6.25
CA ASP A 98 0.40 9.09 -4.97
C ASP A 98 0.87 7.64 -5.20
N ALA A 99 0.20 6.87 -6.07
CA ALA A 99 0.63 5.52 -6.44
C ALA A 99 2.02 5.48 -7.10
N GLU A 100 2.35 6.44 -7.96
CA GLU A 100 3.69 6.58 -8.56
C GLU A 100 4.76 6.85 -7.51
N ALA A 101 4.50 7.80 -6.60
CA ALA A 101 5.40 8.14 -5.49
C ALA A 101 5.64 6.93 -4.56
N ILE A 102 4.59 6.15 -4.29
CA ILE A 102 4.68 4.92 -3.52
C ILE A 102 5.56 3.89 -4.23
N ALA A 103 5.41 3.72 -5.55
CA ALA A 103 6.21 2.78 -6.33
C ALA A 103 7.71 3.13 -6.28
N GLU A 104 8.05 4.42 -6.44
CA GLU A 104 9.43 4.89 -6.33
C GLU A 104 10.00 4.74 -4.91
N ALA A 105 9.22 5.10 -3.89
CA ALA A 105 9.64 4.98 -2.50
C ALA A 105 9.92 3.51 -2.13
N ALA A 106 9.14 2.57 -2.67
CA ALA A 106 9.27 1.14 -2.38
C ALA A 106 10.64 0.57 -2.75
N LEU A 107 11.33 1.17 -3.74
CA LEU A 107 12.65 0.74 -4.20
C LEU A 107 13.78 1.12 -3.26
N ARG A 108 13.57 2.07 -2.34
CA ARG A 108 14.62 2.58 -1.48
C ARG A 108 14.99 1.56 -0.39
N PRO A 109 16.22 0.99 -0.40
CA PRO A 109 16.59 -0.09 0.51
C PRO A 109 16.82 0.38 1.94
N ASN A 110 17.04 1.68 2.14
CA ASN A 110 17.31 2.31 3.43
C ASN A 110 16.05 2.77 4.18
N LEU A 111 14.85 2.53 3.63
CA LEU A 111 13.61 2.92 4.31
C LEU A 111 13.18 1.87 5.34
N THR A 112 12.86 2.34 6.54
CA THR A 112 12.19 1.51 7.54
C THR A 112 10.72 1.36 7.16
N VAL A 113 10.35 0.16 6.72
CA VAL A 113 8.96 -0.21 6.41
C VAL A 113 8.18 -0.51 7.68
N VAL A 114 6.87 -0.29 7.64
CA VAL A 114 5.96 -0.70 8.72
C VAL A 114 5.83 -2.22 8.68
N PRO A 115 6.09 -2.93 9.80
CA PRO A 115 5.88 -4.37 9.86
C PRO A 115 4.43 -4.73 9.59
N GLU A 116 4.23 -5.73 8.74
CA GLU A 116 2.89 -6.30 8.52
C GLU A 116 2.39 -6.94 9.82
N LYS A 117 1.16 -6.60 10.20
CA LYS A 117 0.48 -7.18 11.36
C LYS A 117 -0.43 -8.31 10.95
N SER A 118 -0.55 -9.33 11.79
CA SER A 118 -1.58 -10.37 11.67
C SER A 118 -2.97 -9.80 11.95
N GLN A 119 -4.01 -10.60 11.69
CA GLN A 119 -5.38 -10.19 12.02
C GLN A 119 -5.55 -10.06 13.53
N GLU A 120 -5.05 -11.03 14.28
CA GLU A 120 -5.12 -11.09 15.75
C GLU A 120 -4.39 -9.90 16.40
N GLN A 121 -3.25 -9.50 15.84
CA GLN A 121 -2.53 -8.31 16.31
C GLN A 121 -3.32 -7.02 16.07
N LEU A 122 -4.05 -6.93 14.95
CA LEU A 122 -4.92 -5.78 14.67
C LEU A 122 -6.15 -5.76 15.56
N ASP A 123 -6.75 -6.92 15.83
CA ASP A 123 -7.88 -7.07 16.74
C ASP A 123 -7.48 -6.66 18.16
N LEU A 124 -6.32 -7.12 18.63
CA LEU A 124 -5.76 -6.70 19.92
C LEU A 124 -5.49 -5.20 19.96
N GLN A 125 -4.93 -4.62 18.88
CA GLN A 125 -4.72 -3.18 18.78
C GLN A 125 -6.05 -2.40 18.84
N ALA A 126 -7.10 -2.90 18.20
CA ALA A 126 -8.43 -2.30 18.24
C ALA A 126 -9.01 -2.29 19.66
N LEU A 127 -8.93 -3.42 20.38
CA LEU A 127 -9.34 -3.52 21.78
C LEU A 127 -8.60 -2.52 22.67
N HIS A 128 -7.28 -2.42 22.54
CA HIS A 128 -6.48 -1.43 23.26
C HIS A 128 -6.95 0.00 22.99
N ARG A 129 -7.20 0.36 21.71
CA ARG A 129 -7.67 1.70 21.34
C ARG A 129 -9.06 2.00 21.91
N VAL A 130 -9.98 1.04 21.90
CA VAL A 130 -11.32 1.19 22.50
C VAL A 130 -11.19 1.43 24.00
N ARG A 131 -10.40 0.62 24.71
CA ARG A 131 -10.15 0.80 26.14
C ARG A 131 -9.57 2.17 26.45
N SER A 132 -8.51 2.59 25.74
CA SER A 132 -7.88 3.90 25.95
C SER A 132 -8.87 5.06 25.75
N ARG A 133 -9.75 4.96 24.74
CA ARG A 133 -10.80 5.96 24.51
C ARG A 133 -11.82 6.02 25.64
N LEU A 134 -12.24 4.87 26.18
CA LEU A 134 -13.17 4.80 27.31
C LEU A 134 -12.56 5.38 28.59
N VAL A 135 -11.28 5.06 28.87
CA VAL A 135 -10.55 5.63 30.00
C VAL A 135 -10.45 7.15 29.88
N SER A 136 -10.00 7.65 28.72
CA SER A 136 -9.89 9.09 28.47
C SER A 136 -11.24 9.81 28.63
N ARG A 137 -12.34 9.23 28.12
CA ARG A 137 -13.70 9.78 28.30
C ARG A 137 -14.11 9.83 29.77
N ARG A 138 -13.89 8.76 30.52
CA ARG A 138 -14.19 8.72 31.97
C ARG A 138 -13.40 9.80 32.71
N THR A 139 -12.12 9.97 32.43
CA THR A 139 -11.29 11.00 33.06
C THR A 139 -11.81 12.41 32.75
N ALA A 140 -12.19 12.67 31.49
CA ALA A 140 -12.69 13.98 31.06
C ALA A 140 -14.09 14.34 31.59
N THR A 141 -14.86 13.38 32.11
CA THR A 141 -16.15 13.64 32.78
C THR A 141 -16.02 13.89 34.28
N ILE A 142 -14.88 13.49 34.89
CA ILE A 142 -14.65 13.61 36.33
C ILE A 142 -13.90 14.91 36.66
N ASN A 143 -12.98 15.31 35.78
CA ASN A 143 -12.20 16.56 35.87
C ASN A 143 -12.80 17.64 34.97
#